data_AF-A0A9X2WIM6-F1
#
_entry.id   AF-A0A9X2WIM6-F1
#
_cell.length_a   1.000
_cell.length_b   1.000
_cell.length_c   1.000
_cell.angle_alpha   90.00
_cell.angle_beta   90.00
_cell.angle_gamma   90.00
#
_symmetry.space_group_name_H-M   'P 1'
#
loop_
_entity.id
_entity.type
_entity.pdbx_description
1 polymer ?
#
loop_
_entity_poly.entity_id
_entity_poly.type
_entity_poly.pdbx_seq_one_letter_code
_entity_poly.pdbx_strand_id
1 'polypeptide(L)'
;MASKCCLILATMMAGTPALALEALDESSLSEVTGQAQGLRYTSEYDARIDSISYIDDDGLGADGTVGSISMSPIRVYTQTNRPVQVDLEVKDVGGRKALVFTNRDLPVEVEIGSIAINQYSLGGFGQGNFQMADGDAMVTYLYAGGFDGNGLTLDLDIPNSMSYETYIEDDGTRFTTTVDFSDPRDANGGGLFLKDITFDLVGEGLRMGLPTTTGGNINFYNARVGDDVLNSAALRNIVLTPGGYLLIKNARGAGEYGLEFDTVLKQGSQFDYVYIAGEVDGTYPNPNVFEMSANISLLSDFSVKGMRMNVDGQRGLVFDFDNTDAASGVSANMLMQDVTLQRSDKVAAAVNPVSIGTMDIQMNLTNNSYLQVEGH
;
A
#
# COMPACT_ATOMS: atom_id res chain seq x y z
N MET A 1 -0.41 -2.32 -4.60
CA MET A 1 -0.22 -0.87 -4.35
C MET A 1 1.22 -0.37 -4.44
N ALA A 2 2.25 -1.20 -4.72
CA ALA A 2 3.56 -0.75 -5.22
C ALA A 2 3.62 -0.58 -6.76
N SER A 3 2.61 -1.10 -7.48
CA SER A 3 2.56 -1.16 -8.95
C SER A 3 2.34 0.19 -9.66
N LYS A 4 1.82 1.23 -8.99
CA LYS A 4 1.44 2.49 -9.65
C LYS A 4 2.62 3.48 -9.81
N CYS A 5 3.55 3.52 -8.87
CA CYS A 5 4.86 4.17 -9.09
C CYS A 5 5.66 3.44 -10.18
N CYS A 6 5.58 2.10 -10.23
CA CYS A 6 6.23 1.31 -11.26
C CYS A 6 5.65 1.51 -12.66
N LEU A 7 4.36 1.82 -12.83
CA LEU A 7 3.78 2.07 -14.16
C LEU A 7 4.22 3.43 -14.74
N ILE A 8 4.38 4.44 -13.88
CA ILE A 8 4.92 5.75 -14.27
C ILE A 8 6.43 5.63 -14.55
N LEU A 9 7.18 4.86 -13.74
CA LEU A 9 8.58 4.55 -14.03
C LEU A 9 8.73 3.72 -15.32
N ALA A 10 7.87 2.71 -15.54
CA ALA A 10 7.92 1.82 -16.70
C ALA A 10 7.52 2.52 -18.01
N THR A 11 6.60 3.48 -17.97
CA THR A 11 6.29 4.30 -19.15
C THR A 11 7.40 5.31 -19.47
N MET A 12 8.18 5.76 -18.48
CA MET A 12 9.43 6.50 -18.73
C MET A 12 10.59 5.60 -19.18
N MET A 13 10.58 4.30 -18.84
CA MET A 13 11.61 3.31 -19.20
C MET A 13 11.29 2.49 -20.46
N ALA A 14 10.12 2.69 -21.09
CA ALA A 14 9.65 1.91 -22.25
C ALA A 14 10.52 2.06 -23.53
N GLY A 15 11.64 2.78 -23.44
CA GLY A 15 12.67 2.88 -24.47
C GLY A 15 14.01 2.20 -24.17
N THR A 16 14.19 1.51 -23.04
CA THR A 16 15.50 0.93 -22.67
C THR A 16 15.45 -0.60 -22.52
N PRO A 17 16.23 -1.37 -23.29
CA PRO A 17 16.23 -2.83 -23.24
C PRO A 17 16.85 -3.36 -21.94
N ALA A 18 16.48 -4.60 -21.58
CA ALA A 18 16.79 -5.35 -20.35
C ALA A 18 18.25 -5.40 -19.86
N LEU A 19 19.21 -4.82 -20.60
CA LEU A 19 20.61 -4.64 -20.19
C LEU A 19 20.80 -3.42 -19.26
N ALA A 20 19.80 -2.56 -19.09
CA ALA A 20 19.92 -1.32 -18.32
C ALA A 20 19.73 -1.48 -16.79
N LEU A 21 19.06 -2.54 -16.33
CA LEU A 21 18.85 -2.81 -14.90
C LEU A 21 20.05 -3.51 -14.24
N GLU A 22 20.92 -4.15 -15.02
CA GLU A 22 22.16 -4.77 -14.54
C GLU A 22 23.28 -3.74 -14.31
N ALA A 23 23.11 -2.50 -14.78
CA ALA A 23 24.17 -1.48 -14.84
C ALA A 23 23.93 -0.22 -14.01
N LEU A 24 22.96 -0.23 -13.08
CA LEU A 24 22.88 0.79 -12.03
C LEU A 24 23.82 0.41 -10.88
N ASP A 25 25.11 0.32 -11.19
CA ASP A 25 26.18 0.20 -10.21
C ASP A 25 26.46 1.60 -9.61
N GLU A 26 26.87 1.66 -8.35
CA GLU A 26 27.17 2.91 -7.63
C GLU A 26 28.12 3.85 -8.40
N SER A 27 28.97 3.30 -9.28
CA SER A 27 29.87 3.99 -10.20
C SER A 27 29.15 4.79 -11.29
N SER A 28 28.01 4.31 -11.82
CA SER A 28 27.27 5.00 -12.89
C SER A 28 26.45 6.19 -12.37
N LEU A 29 26.04 6.15 -11.09
CA LEU A 29 25.54 7.34 -10.37
C LEU A 29 26.68 8.23 -9.85
N SER A 30 27.83 7.65 -9.48
CA SER A 30 29.02 8.38 -9.04
C SER A 30 29.64 9.22 -10.15
N GLU A 31 29.49 8.89 -11.43
CA GLU A 31 30.00 9.71 -12.55
C GLU A 31 29.16 10.96 -12.83
N VAL A 32 27.94 11.07 -12.27
CA VAL A 32 27.11 12.29 -12.31
C VAL A 32 27.65 13.30 -11.29
N THR A 33 28.86 13.80 -11.52
CA THR A 33 29.53 14.83 -10.70
C THR A 33 29.27 16.25 -11.22
N GLY A 34 28.30 16.45 -12.12
CA GLY A 34 28.01 17.74 -12.72
C GLY A 34 26.53 18.00 -12.97
N GLN A 35 25.95 18.91 -12.18
CA GLN A 35 24.88 19.83 -12.61
C GLN A 35 23.46 19.28 -12.85
N ALA A 36 22.91 18.43 -11.98
CA ALA A 36 21.46 18.38 -11.77
C ALA A 36 21.12 18.95 -10.40
N GLN A 37 21.41 20.23 -10.17
CA GLN A 37 20.92 20.98 -9.02
C GLN A 37 19.74 21.84 -9.48
N GLY A 38 18.52 21.53 -9.01
CA GLY A 38 17.35 22.39 -9.20
C GLY A 38 16.57 22.18 -10.51
N LEU A 39 16.46 20.95 -10.99
CA LEU A 39 15.60 20.67 -12.14
C LEU A 39 14.15 20.55 -11.67
N ARG A 40 13.30 21.50 -12.07
CA ARG A 40 11.87 21.42 -11.82
C ARG A 40 11.17 20.81 -13.03
N TYR A 41 10.52 19.68 -12.82
CA TYR A 41 9.59 19.10 -13.78
C TYR A 41 8.19 19.62 -13.49
N THR A 42 7.60 20.30 -14.47
CA THR A 42 6.21 20.78 -14.40
C THR A 42 5.43 20.11 -15.52
N SER A 43 4.36 19.40 -15.18
CA SER A 43 3.53 18.72 -16.17
C SER A 43 2.05 18.76 -15.81
N GLU A 44 1.23 19.01 -16.84
CA GLU A 44 -0.17 18.63 -16.88
C GLU A 44 -0.29 17.42 -17.81
N TYR A 45 -1.07 16.43 -17.40
CA TYR A 45 -1.30 15.24 -18.21
C TYR A 45 -2.68 14.64 -17.96
N ASP A 46 -3.19 13.94 -18.97
CA ASP A 46 -4.40 13.10 -18.91
C ASP A 46 -4.04 11.79 -19.62
N ALA A 47 -3.59 10.82 -18.84
CA ALA A 47 -3.27 9.48 -19.31
C ALA A 47 -4.53 8.61 -19.21
N ARG A 48 -4.93 8.04 -20.35
CA ARG A 48 -6.08 7.14 -20.43
C ARG A 48 -5.61 5.78 -20.92
N ILE A 49 -6.00 4.75 -20.19
CA ILE A 49 -5.85 3.36 -20.59
C ILE A 49 -7.26 2.82 -20.76
N ASP A 50 -7.60 2.44 -21.98
CA ASP A 50 -8.95 1.97 -22.30
C ASP A 50 -9.31 0.75 -21.47
N SER A 51 -8.40 -0.22 -21.37
CA SER A 51 -8.56 -1.36 -20.48
C SER A 51 -7.22 -2.01 -20.15
N ILE A 52 -7.13 -2.60 -18.96
CA ILE A 52 -6.12 -3.60 -18.60
C ILE A 52 -6.89 -4.86 -18.25
N SER A 53 -6.50 -6.01 -18.83
CA SER A 53 -7.08 -7.30 -18.49
C SER A 53 -6.00 -8.35 -18.19
N TYR A 54 -6.30 -9.18 -17.21
CA TYR A 54 -5.68 -10.49 -17.01
C TYR A 54 -6.69 -11.54 -17.46
N ILE A 55 -6.27 -12.45 -18.33
CA ILE A 55 -7.10 -13.49 -18.91
C ILE A 55 -6.40 -14.82 -18.59
N ASP A 56 -7.12 -15.72 -17.94
CA ASP A 56 -6.64 -17.06 -17.63
C ASP A 56 -7.25 -18.04 -18.62
N ASP A 57 -6.48 -18.40 -19.66
CA ASP A 57 -6.95 -19.17 -20.81
C ASP A 57 -7.04 -20.69 -20.58
N ASP A 58 -6.58 -21.18 -19.42
CA ASP A 58 -6.66 -22.59 -19.00
C ASP A 58 -7.63 -22.84 -17.82
N GLY A 59 -8.01 -21.80 -17.06
CA GLY A 59 -9.13 -21.76 -16.11
C GLY A 59 -10.52 -21.82 -16.76
N LEU A 60 -10.70 -22.78 -17.67
CA LEU A 60 -11.96 -23.03 -18.34
C LEU A 60 -13.01 -23.44 -17.30
N GLY A 61 -14.08 -22.64 -17.19
CA GLY A 61 -15.32 -23.10 -16.60
C GLY A 61 -15.74 -24.44 -17.22
N ALA A 62 -16.55 -25.24 -16.54
CA ALA A 62 -17.05 -26.51 -17.08
C ALA A 62 -17.77 -26.39 -18.45
N ASP A 63 -18.08 -25.16 -18.88
CA ASP A 63 -18.68 -24.76 -20.16
C ASP A 63 -17.68 -24.17 -21.19
N GLY A 64 -16.38 -24.11 -20.87
CA GLY A 64 -15.34 -23.54 -21.74
C GLY A 64 -15.17 -22.03 -21.62
N THR A 65 -15.72 -21.40 -20.57
CA THR A 65 -15.56 -19.96 -20.31
C THR A 65 -14.20 -19.65 -19.71
N VAL A 66 -13.54 -18.63 -20.26
CA VAL A 66 -12.22 -18.16 -19.81
C VAL A 66 -12.39 -17.15 -18.67
N GLY A 67 -11.64 -17.35 -17.58
CA GLY A 67 -11.64 -16.42 -16.46
C GLY A 67 -10.95 -15.10 -16.82
N SER A 68 -11.49 -13.97 -16.37
CA SER A 68 -10.85 -12.67 -16.59
C SER A 68 -11.04 -11.69 -15.45
N ILE A 69 -10.00 -10.89 -15.20
CA ILE A 69 -10.08 -9.67 -14.41
C ILE A 69 -9.80 -8.51 -15.35
N SER A 70 -10.63 -7.47 -15.32
CA SER A 70 -10.42 -6.27 -16.12
C SER A 70 -10.61 -5.00 -15.31
N MET A 71 -9.86 -3.97 -15.65
CA MET A 71 -10.01 -2.61 -15.14
C MET A 71 -10.20 -1.69 -16.34
N SER A 72 -11.31 -0.97 -16.40
CA SER A 72 -11.69 -0.18 -17.58
C SER A 72 -12.77 0.88 -17.29
N PRO A 73 -12.66 2.10 -17.85
CA PRO A 73 -11.40 2.73 -18.27
C PRO A 73 -10.54 3.05 -17.04
N ILE A 74 -9.24 3.22 -17.24
CA ILE A 74 -8.34 3.76 -16.22
C ILE A 74 -7.89 5.14 -16.68
N ARG A 75 -8.02 6.13 -15.81
CA ARG A 75 -7.59 7.50 -16.05
C ARG A 75 -6.68 7.95 -14.93
N VAL A 76 -5.57 8.58 -15.30
CA VAL A 76 -4.70 9.30 -14.36
C VAL A 76 -4.50 10.69 -14.94
N TYR A 77 -4.91 11.71 -14.21
CA TYR A 77 -4.93 13.07 -14.74
C TYR A 77 -4.58 14.11 -13.69
N THR A 78 -4.08 15.26 -14.13
CA THR A 78 -3.91 16.41 -13.26
C THR A 78 -5.19 17.23 -13.20
N GLN A 79 -5.55 17.76 -12.03
CA GLN A 79 -6.64 18.73 -11.91
C GLN A 79 -6.41 19.92 -12.85
N THR A 80 -7.49 20.44 -13.44
CA THR A 80 -7.42 21.51 -14.45
C THR A 80 -6.68 22.73 -13.91
N ASN A 81 -5.68 23.22 -14.66
CA ASN A 81 -4.81 24.35 -14.31
C ASN A 81 -3.97 24.15 -13.03
N ARG A 82 -3.78 22.92 -12.60
CA ARG A 82 -2.97 22.57 -11.43
C ARG A 82 -1.92 21.53 -11.85
N PRO A 83 -0.80 21.97 -12.47
CA PRO A 83 0.25 21.04 -12.90
C PRO A 83 0.95 20.41 -11.69
N VAL A 84 1.38 19.18 -11.86
CA VAL A 84 2.31 18.55 -10.91
C VAL A 84 3.66 19.25 -11.04
N GLN A 85 4.24 19.65 -9.92
CA GLN A 85 5.59 20.20 -9.85
C GLN A 85 6.46 19.30 -8.97
N VAL A 86 7.50 18.75 -9.59
CA VAL A 86 8.48 17.90 -8.92
C VAL A 86 9.83 18.58 -9.02
N ASP A 87 10.47 18.82 -7.88
CA ASP A 87 11.87 19.23 -7.84
C ASP A 87 12.75 17.97 -7.80
N LEU A 88 13.67 17.85 -8.76
CA LEU A 88 14.61 16.75 -8.88
C LEU A 88 16.02 17.22 -8.53
N GLU A 89 16.69 16.47 -7.67
CA GLU A 89 18.08 16.69 -7.30
C GLU A 89 18.82 15.38 -7.05
N VAL A 90 20.11 15.34 -7.36
CA VAL A 90 21.00 14.26 -6.91
C VAL A 90 21.74 14.75 -5.67
N LYS A 91 21.60 14.05 -4.54
CA LYS A 91 22.25 14.41 -3.28
C LYS A 91 22.83 13.23 -2.54
N ASP A 92 23.75 13.55 -1.64
CA ASP A 92 24.26 12.59 -0.68
C ASP A 92 23.33 12.54 0.53
N VAL A 93 22.75 11.38 0.82
CA VAL A 93 21.86 11.14 1.96
C VAL A 93 22.47 10.01 2.77
N GLY A 94 23.01 10.35 3.94
CA GLY A 94 23.60 9.35 4.85
C GLY A 94 24.77 8.57 4.25
N GLY A 95 25.55 9.17 3.33
CA GLY A 95 26.70 8.52 2.69
C GLY A 95 26.35 7.73 1.42
N ARG A 96 25.07 7.72 0.99
CA ARG A 96 24.61 7.11 -0.27
C ARG A 96 24.15 8.20 -1.24
N LYS A 97 24.47 8.05 -2.53
CA LYS A 97 23.93 8.92 -3.57
C LYS A 97 22.47 8.55 -3.85
N ALA A 98 21.59 9.54 -3.81
CA ALA A 98 20.17 9.40 -4.07
C ALA A 98 19.72 10.36 -5.17
N LEU A 99 18.82 9.90 -6.03
CA LEU A 99 17.96 10.77 -6.82
C LEU A 99 16.72 11.10 -5.99
N VAL A 100 16.49 12.38 -5.75
CA VAL A 100 15.47 12.86 -4.83
C VAL A 100 14.39 13.60 -5.61
N PHE A 101 13.15 13.23 -5.34
CA PHE A 101 11.97 13.86 -5.90
C PHE A 101 11.22 14.55 -4.78
N THR A 102 11.08 15.86 -4.85
CA THR A 102 10.33 16.65 -3.87
C THR A 102 9.05 17.16 -4.51
N ASN A 103 7.91 16.65 -4.04
CA ASN A 103 6.58 17.03 -4.52
C ASN A 103 5.94 17.96 -3.50
N ARG A 104 5.72 19.22 -3.87
CA ARG A 104 5.04 20.23 -3.02
C ARG A 104 3.55 20.38 -3.33
N ASP A 105 3.11 19.76 -4.42
CA ASP A 105 1.71 19.63 -4.77
C ASP A 105 1.54 18.30 -5.51
N LEU A 106 0.43 17.61 -5.27
CA LEU A 106 0.10 16.33 -5.89
C LEU A 106 -1.31 16.37 -6.49
N PRO A 107 -1.59 17.25 -7.46
CA PRO A 107 -2.92 17.40 -8.06
C PRO A 107 -3.27 16.24 -9.00
N VAL A 108 -2.81 15.02 -8.71
CA VAL A 108 -3.02 13.82 -9.49
C VAL A 108 -4.29 13.14 -9.03
N GLU A 109 -5.18 12.85 -9.95
CA GLU A 109 -6.41 12.11 -9.74
C GLU A 109 -6.27 10.74 -10.43
N VAL A 110 -6.76 9.69 -9.79
CA VAL A 110 -6.82 8.35 -10.35
C VAL A 110 -8.27 7.89 -10.35
N GLU A 111 -8.74 7.38 -11.48
CA GLU A 111 -10.08 6.84 -11.64
C GLU A 111 -10.00 5.52 -12.40
N ILE A 112 -10.67 4.51 -11.87
CA ILE A 112 -10.94 3.24 -12.52
C ILE A 112 -12.46 3.16 -12.61
N GLY A 113 -13.01 3.22 -13.83
CA GLY A 113 -14.46 3.28 -14.02
C GLY A 113 -15.17 2.00 -13.57
N SER A 114 -14.59 0.84 -13.88
CA SER A 114 -15.06 -0.45 -13.39
C SER A 114 -13.90 -1.42 -13.24
N ILE A 115 -13.91 -2.14 -12.12
CA ILE A 115 -13.15 -3.36 -11.91
C ILE A 115 -14.14 -4.49 -12.13
N ALA A 116 -13.86 -5.43 -13.02
CA ALA A 116 -14.75 -6.54 -13.30
C ALA A 116 -14.03 -7.88 -13.21
N ILE A 117 -14.75 -8.89 -12.72
CA ILE A 117 -14.35 -10.31 -12.73
C ILE A 117 -15.35 -11.05 -13.60
N ASN A 118 -14.89 -11.74 -14.64
CA ASN A 118 -15.74 -12.45 -15.59
C ASN A 118 -16.88 -11.57 -16.14
N GLN A 119 -16.56 -10.30 -16.45
CA GLN A 119 -17.49 -9.25 -16.89
C GLN A 119 -18.51 -8.76 -15.83
N TYR A 120 -18.50 -9.31 -14.62
CA TYR A 120 -19.29 -8.78 -13.51
C TYR A 120 -18.54 -7.61 -12.86
N SER A 121 -19.11 -6.41 -12.94
CA SER A 121 -18.56 -5.22 -12.28
C SER A 121 -18.61 -5.37 -10.76
N LEU A 122 -17.52 -4.99 -10.11
CA LEU A 122 -17.39 -4.82 -8.66
C LEU A 122 -17.44 -3.34 -8.25
N GLY A 123 -17.78 -2.47 -9.22
CA GLY A 123 -17.72 -1.02 -9.07
C GLY A 123 -16.40 -0.42 -9.55
N GLY A 124 -16.35 0.91 -9.51
CA GLY A 124 -15.19 1.73 -9.77
C GLY A 124 -14.40 2.06 -8.50
N PHE A 125 -13.20 2.56 -8.71
CA PHE A 125 -12.32 3.06 -7.64
C PHE A 125 -11.77 4.42 -8.05
N GLY A 126 -11.61 5.33 -7.11
CA GLY A 126 -10.82 6.52 -7.35
C GLY A 126 -10.07 7.04 -6.15
N GLN A 127 -9.14 7.93 -6.43
CA GLN A 127 -8.30 8.61 -5.47
C GLN A 127 -8.02 10.02 -5.96
N GLY A 128 -8.12 10.99 -5.05
CA GLY A 128 -8.14 12.39 -5.44
C GLY A 128 -8.08 13.37 -4.29
N ASN A 129 -8.29 14.65 -4.61
CA ASN A 129 -8.39 15.72 -3.62
C ASN A 129 -7.19 15.77 -2.66
N PHE A 130 -5.99 15.66 -3.23
CA PHE A 130 -4.76 15.74 -2.46
C PHE A 130 -4.56 17.14 -1.88
N GLN A 131 -4.25 17.18 -0.60
CA GLN A 131 -3.98 18.38 0.18
C GLN A 131 -2.69 18.20 0.95
N MET A 132 -1.97 19.30 1.12
CA MET A 132 -0.73 19.38 1.90
C MET A 132 -0.54 20.82 2.32
N ALA A 133 0.03 21.06 3.51
CA ALA A 133 0.23 22.40 4.01
C ALA A 133 1.32 23.15 3.23
N ASP A 134 1.22 24.49 3.21
CA ASP A 134 2.22 25.34 2.58
C ASP A 134 3.62 25.10 3.16
N GLY A 135 4.56 24.74 2.30
CA GLY A 135 5.95 24.52 2.66
C GLY A 135 6.33 23.05 2.87
N ASP A 136 5.34 22.18 3.11
CA ASP A 136 5.54 20.74 3.20
C ASP A 136 5.77 20.10 1.82
N ALA A 137 6.31 18.89 1.82
CA ALA A 137 6.54 18.12 0.62
C ALA A 137 6.53 16.62 0.90
N MET A 138 5.98 15.86 -0.05
CA MET A 138 6.24 14.42 -0.13
C MET A 138 7.57 14.21 -0.83
N VAL A 139 8.50 13.52 -0.17
CA VAL A 139 9.87 13.33 -0.68
C VAL A 139 10.12 11.85 -0.96
N THR A 140 10.50 11.54 -2.18
CA THR A 140 10.93 10.20 -2.58
C THR A 140 12.43 10.19 -2.80
N TYR A 141 13.12 9.24 -2.20
CA TYR A 141 14.55 9.00 -2.40
C TYR A 141 14.72 7.71 -3.16
N LEU A 142 15.36 7.76 -4.33
CA LEU A 142 15.67 6.60 -5.15
C LEU A 142 17.17 6.34 -5.10
N TYR A 143 17.55 5.14 -4.70
CA TYR A 143 18.92 4.67 -4.65
C TYR A 143 19.11 3.49 -5.60
N ALA A 144 20.31 3.37 -6.14
CA ALA A 144 20.76 2.11 -6.69
C ALA A 144 21.04 1.09 -5.58
N GLY A 145 20.95 -0.19 -5.95
CA GLY A 145 21.04 -1.33 -5.05
C GLY A 145 19.66 -1.72 -4.53
N GLY A 146 19.40 -3.02 -4.51
CA GLY A 146 18.22 -3.61 -3.87
C GLY A 146 18.63 -4.46 -2.65
N PHE A 147 17.77 -5.39 -2.25
CA PHE A 147 18.02 -6.28 -1.13
C PHE A 147 19.31 -7.09 -1.28
N ASP A 148 19.58 -7.61 -2.48
CA ASP A 148 20.79 -8.39 -2.78
C ASP A 148 21.89 -7.52 -3.45
N GLY A 149 21.76 -6.19 -3.39
CA GLY A 149 22.64 -5.24 -4.06
C GLY A 149 22.37 -5.08 -5.57
N ASN A 150 21.51 -5.91 -6.16
CA ASN A 150 21.13 -5.86 -7.58
C ASN A 150 19.67 -5.41 -7.70
N GLY A 151 19.43 -4.10 -7.78
CA GLY A 151 18.07 -3.57 -7.85
C GLY A 151 17.97 -2.08 -7.57
N LEU A 152 16.78 -1.68 -7.14
CA LEU A 152 16.45 -0.30 -6.75
C LEU A 152 15.95 -0.30 -5.30
N THR A 153 16.32 0.73 -4.55
CA THR A 153 15.78 1.00 -3.22
C THR A 153 15.07 2.34 -3.21
N LEU A 154 13.91 2.40 -2.57
CA LEU A 154 13.09 3.59 -2.45
C LEU A 154 12.82 3.89 -0.97
N ASP A 155 13.08 5.13 -0.56
CA ASP A 155 12.51 5.70 0.66
C ASP A 155 11.41 6.69 0.29
N LEU A 156 10.36 6.74 1.10
CA LEU A 156 9.23 7.65 0.94
C LEU A 156 8.95 8.37 2.26
N ASP A 157 9.01 9.69 2.21
CA ASP A 157 8.68 10.60 3.31
C ASP A 157 7.35 11.31 3.01
N ILE A 158 6.35 11.00 3.82
CA ILE A 158 4.99 11.54 3.72
C ILE A 158 4.80 12.53 4.88
N PRO A 159 4.54 13.82 4.61
CA PRO A 159 4.38 14.80 5.66
C PRO A 159 3.04 14.61 6.39
N ASN A 160 3.01 15.04 7.66
CA ASN A 160 1.82 14.89 8.51
C ASN A 160 0.59 15.67 8.01
N SER A 161 0.80 16.71 7.21
CA SER A 161 -0.26 17.55 6.65
C SER A 161 -0.87 16.98 5.38
N MET A 162 -0.30 15.88 4.85
CA MET A 162 -0.83 15.26 3.65
C MET A 162 -2.17 14.58 3.95
N SER A 163 -3.15 14.83 3.08
CA SER A 163 -4.39 14.05 3.04
C SER A 163 -4.88 13.91 1.61
N TYR A 164 -5.72 12.90 1.36
CA TYR A 164 -6.40 12.69 0.10
C TYR A 164 -7.68 11.87 0.32
N GLU A 165 -8.59 11.90 -0.64
CA GLU A 165 -9.79 11.08 -0.62
C GLU A 165 -9.59 9.81 -1.45
N THR A 166 -10.16 8.72 -0.97
CA THR A 166 -10.34 7.49 -1.74
C THR A 166 -11.82 7.17 -1.79
N TYR A 167 -12.26 6.57 -2.89
CA TYR A 167 -13.63 6.11 -3.00
C TYR A 167 -13.74 4.81 -3.78
N ILE A 168 -14.76 4.04 -3.43
CA ILE A 168 -15.30 2.94 -4.23
C ILE A 168 -16.71 3.36 -4.62
N GLU A 169 -17.04 3.18 -5.89
CA GLU A 169 -18.34 3.54 -6.43
C GLU A 169 -19.00 2.32 -7.06
N ASP A 170 -20.20 1.98 -6.63
CA ASP A 170 -20.97 0.90 -7.22
C ASP A 170 -22.42 1.35 -7.42
N ASP A 171 -22.95 1.15 -8.63
CA ASP A 171 -24.30 1.57 -9.04
C ASP A 171 -24.69 3.00 -8.62
N GLY A 172 -23.74 3.95 -8.74
CA GLY A 172 -23.95 5.37 -8.39
C GLY A 172 -23.93 5.68 -6.89
N THR A 173 -23.69 4.67 -6.04
CA THR A 173 -23.43 4.84 -4.61
C THR A 173 -21.94 4.90 -4.37
N ARG A 174 -21.48 5.98 -3.75
CA ARG A 174 -20.05 6.20 -3.47
C ARG A 174 -19.74 6.06 -1.99
N PHE A 175 -18.92 5.06 -1.67
CA PHE A 175 -18.26 4.95 -0.38
C PHE A 175 -16.96 5.75 -0.42
N THR A 176 -16.85 6.78 0.41
CA THR A 176 -15.67 7.68 0.44
C THR A 176 -14.97 7.58 1.78
N THR A 177 -13.65 7.71 1.78
CA THR A 177 -12.82 7.79 2.99
C THR A 177 -11.68 8.77 2.78
N THR A 178 -11.43 9.63 3.76
CA THR A 178 -10.25 10.51 3.77
C THR A 178 -9.08 9.77 4.37
N VAL A 179 -7.98 9.65 3.62
CA VAL A 179 -6.69 9.18 4.14
C VAL A 179 -5.89 10.39 4.58
N ASP A 180 -5.39 10.36 5.81
CA ASP A 180 -4.68 11.47 6.45
C ASP A 180 -3.50 10.95 7.27
N PHE A 181 -2.39 11.69 7.30
CA PHE A 181 -1.16 11.27 7.98
C PHE A 181 -0.87 12.06 9.26
N SER A 182 -1.81 12.86 9.76
CA SER A 182 -1.62 13.70 10.93
C SER A 182 -1.56 12.90 12.24
N ASP A 183 -1.06 13.54 13.30
CA ASP A 183 -1.36 13.14 14.66
C ASP A 183 -2.40 14.10 15.25
N PRO A 184 -3.62 13.63 15.59
CA PRO A 184 -4.65 14.50 16.16
C PRO A 184 -4.28 15.05 17.54
N ARG A 185 -3.24 14.53 18.21
CA ARG A 185 -2.81 14.94 19.55
C ARG A 185 -1.53 15.78 19.54
N ASP A 186 -0.81 15.82 18.42
CA ASP A 186 0.39 16.62 18.25
C ASP A 186 0.44 17.22 16.84
N ALA A 187 0.27 18.53 16.73
CA ALA A 187 0.32 19.24 15.46
C ALA A 187 1.68 19.13 14.74
N ASN A 188 2.75 18.81 15.46
CA ASN A 188 4.07 18.55 14.89
C ASN A 188 4.37 17.04 14.74
N GLY A 189 3.45 16.18 15.16
CA GLY A 189 3.55 14.73 15.09
C GLY A 189 2.86 14.16 13.84
N GLY A 190 2.96 12.84 13.67
CA GLY A 190 2.43 12.13 12.52
C GLY A 190 3.43 11.97 11.38
N GLY A 191 2.94 12.04 10.16
CA GLY A 191 3.67 11.69 8.94
C GLY A 191 3.90 10.19 8.84
N LEU A 192 4.59 9.79 7.78
CA LEU A 192 5.02 8.41 7.61
C LEU A 192 6.32 8.38 6.81
N PHE A 193 7.37 7.85 7.40
CA PHE A 193 8.63 7.64 6.71
C PHE A 193 8.87 6.15 6.50
N LEU A 194 8.79 5.72 5.24
CA LEU A 194 9.02 4.35 4.80
C LEU A 194 10.42 4.26 4.22
N LYS A 195 11.30 3.45 4.80
CA LYS A 195 12.67 3.27 4.32
C LYS A 195 12.88 1.90 3.70
N ASP A 196 13.86 1.79 2.82
CA ASP A 196 14.38 0.53 2.31
C ASP A 196 13.33 -0.34 1.59
N ILE A 197 12.43 0.29 0.82
CA ILE A 197 11.55 -0.44 -0.11
C ILE A 197 12.41 -0.90 -1.28
N THR A 198 12.76 -2.18 -1.34
CA THR A 198 13.62 -2.70 -2.41
C THR A 198 12.81 -3.34 -3.53
N PHE A 199 13.37 -3.34 -4.74
CA PHE A 199 12.85 -4.04 -5.90
C PHE A 199 13.98 -4.82 -6.55
N ASP A 200 13.88 -6.14 -6.51
CA ASP A 200 14.93 -7.07 -6.94
C ASP A 200 14.32 -8.13 -7.87
N LEU A 201 14.94 -8.35 -9.04
CA LEU A 201 14.63 -9.52 -9.86
C LEU A 201 15.46 -10.69 -9.34
N VAL A 202 14.78 -11.66 -8.72
CA VAL A 202 15.39 -12.89 -8.21
C VAL A 202 15.09 -14.06 -9.15
N GLY A 203 15.80 -15.17 -9.00
CA GLY A 203 15.66 -16.32 -9.91
C GLY A 203 14.24 -16.87 -10.04
N GLU A 204 13.38 -16.67 -9.04
CA GLU A 204 11.99 -17.12 -9.03
C GLU A 204 10.98 -16.04 -9.48
N GLY A 205 11.34 -14.75 -9.54
CA GLY A 205 10.39 -13.67 -9.86
C GLY A 205 10.79 -12.29 -9.36
N LEU A 206 9.81 -11.41 -9.14
CA LEU A 206 10.02 -10.07 -8.61
C LEU A 206 9.87 -10.08 -7.08
N ARG A 207 10.95 -9.77 -6.38
CA ARG A 207 10.93 -9.54 -4.93
C ARG A 207 10.83 -8.06 -4.65
N MET A 208 9.81 -7.67 -3.88
CA MET A 208 9.67 -6.35 -3.31
C MET A 208 9.98 -6.41 -1.81
N GLY A 209 11.04 -5.74 -1.35
CA GLY A 209 11.31 -5.56 0.08
C GLY A 209 10.25 -4.67 0.71
N LEU A 210 9.67 -5.10 1.82
CA LEU A 210 8.74 -4.26 2.57
C LEU A 210 9.53 -3.19 3.35
N PRO A 211 8.99 -1.98 3.48
CA PRO A 211 9.69 -0.89 4.14
C PRO A 211 9.95 -1.17 5.61
N THR A 212 10.93 -0.45 6.15
CA THR A 212 11.11 -0.26 7.58
C THR A 212 10.57 1.09 7.99
N THR A 213 9.99 1.16 9.18
CA THR A 213 9.54 2.43 9.76
C THR A 213 9.49 2.31 11.27
N THR A 214 9.68 3.43 11.95
CA THR A 214 9.70 3.52 13.42
C THR A 214 8.87 4.72 13.84
N GLY A 215 7.56 4.53 13.90
CA GLY A 215 6.56 5.58 14.07
C GLY A 215 5.89 5.96 12.75
N GLY A 216 4.82 6.74 12.87
CA GLY A 216 4.04 7.22 11.75
C GLY A 216 2.58 6.78 11.82
N ASN A 217 1.73 7.54 11.13
CA ASN A 217 0.29 7.43 11.22
C ASN A 217 -0.34 7.30 9.84
N ILE A 218 -1.37 6.47 9.75
CA ILE A 218 -2.30 6.43 8.63
C ILE A 218 -3.71 6.44 9.22
N ASN A 219 -4.43 7.53 9.03
CA ASN A 219 -5.80 7.69 9.47
C ASN A 219 -6.73 7.52 8.27
N PHE A 220 -7.83 6.81 8.50
CA PHE A 220 -8.94 6.59 7.58
C PHE A 220 -10.17 7.27 8.19
N TYR A 221 -10.31 8.56 7.93
CA TYR A 221 -11.36 9.39 8.50
C TYR A 221 -12.63 9.38 7.65
N ASN A 222 -13.75 9.38 8.35
CA ASN A 222 -15.10 9.57 7.83
C ASN A 222 -15.42 8.64 6.66
N ALA A 223 -15.26 7.33 6.88
CA ALA A 223 -15.82 6.34 5.97
C ALA A 223 -17.33 6.58 5.86
N ARG A 224 -17.79 7.02 4.69
CA ARG A 224 -19.15 7.57 4.50
C ARG A 224 -19.79 7.10 3.21
N VAL A 225 -21.11 7.03 3.23
CA VAL A 225 -21.97 6.87 2.04
C VAL A 225 -22.91 8.06 1.98
N GLY A 226 -22.76 8.91 0.96
CA GLY A 226 -23.42 10.22 0.96
C GLY A 226 -22.92 11.08 2.12
N ASP A 227 -23.85 11.64 2.91
CA ASP A 227 -23.56 12.48 4.08
C ASP A 227 -23.44 11.66 5.38
N ASP A 228 -23.76 10.37 5.35
CA ASP A 228 -23.77 9.53 6.55
C ASP A 228 -22.37 8.95 6.81
N VAL A 229 -21.74 9.43 7.89
CA VAL A 229 -20.46 8.91 8.40
C VAL A 229 -20.71 7.62 9.18
N LEU A 230 -20.10 6.53 8.73
CA LEU A 230 -20.20 5.21 9.35
C LEU A 230 -19.21 5.06 10.50
N ASN A 231 -17.92 5.27 10.20
CA ASN A 231 -16.85 5.16 11.19
C ASN A 231 -15.56 5.80 10.68
N SER A 232 -14.55 5.84 11.55
CA SER A 232 -13.17 6.06 11.15
C SER A 232 -12.27 4.97 11.75
N ALA A 233 -11.08 4.81 11.19
CA ALA A 233 -10.05 3.94 11.74
C ALA A 233 -8.68 4.61 11.62
N ALA A 234 -7.71 4.20 12.43
CA ALA A 234 -6.34 4.65 12.30
C ALA A 234 -5.35 3.54 12.64
N LEU A 235 -4.21 3.58 11.96
CA LEU A 235 -3.00 2.84 12.26
C LEU A 235 -1.99 3.87 12.73
N ARG A 236 -1.63 3.84 14.02
CA ARG A 236 -0.72 4.82 14.63
C ARG A 236 0.53 4.13 15.16
N ASN A 237 1.58 4.92 15.36
CA ASN A 237 2.85 4.42 15.89
C ASN A 237 3.35 3.18 15.13
N ILE A 238 3.19 3.19 13.80
CA ILE A 238 3.49 2.04 12.96
C ILE A 238 4.99 1.72 13.07
N VAL A 239 5.32 0.47 13.33
CA VAL A 239 6.68 -0.05 13.33
C VAL A 239 6.74 -1.25 12.39
N LEU A 240 7.58 -1.16 11.37
CA LEU A 240 7.85 -2.26 10.45
C LEU A 240 9.31 -2.69 10.59
N THR A 241 9.50 -3.96 10.95
CA THR A 241 10.83 -4.52 11.23
C THR A 241 11.54 -4.90 9.93
N PRO A 242 12.86 -4.64 9.80
CA PRO A 242 13.63 -5.00 8.61
C PRO A 242 13.56 -6.48 8.22
N GLY A 243 13.52 -6.74 6.91
CA GLY A 243 13.61 -8.07 6.32
C GLY A 243 12.30 -8.65 5.79
N GLY A 244 11.19 -7.91 5.85
CA GLY A 244 9.93 -8.29 5.23
C GLY A 244 9.98 -8.20 3.71
N TYR A 245 9.15 -8.97 3.01
CA TYR A 245 9.08 -8.92 1.55
C TYR A 245 7.73 -9.43 1.01
N LEU A 246 7.44 -9.08 -0.25
CA LEU A 246 6.46 -9.69 -1.12
C LEU A 246 7.19 -10.22 -2.36
N LEU A 247 7.14 -11.53 -2.61
CA LEU A 247 7.68 -12.18 -3.79
C LEU A 247 6.52 -12.55 -4.71
N ILE A 248 6.55 -12.03 -5.94
CA ILE A 248 5.62 -12.38 -7.01
C ILE A 248 6.38 -13.29 -7.97
N LYS A 249 5.90 -14.51 -8.15
CA LYS A 249 6.49 -15.53 -9.00
C LYS A 249 5.42 -16.18 -9.87
N ASN A 250 5.87 -16.84 -10.93
CA ASN A 250 5.00 -17.72 -11.69
C ASN A 250 4.68 -18.96 -10.83
N ALA A 251 3.46 -19.49 -10.93
CA ALA A 251 3.12 -20.77 -10.32
C ALA A 251 4.09 -21.88 -10.80
N ARG A 252 4.47 -22.79 -9.89
CA ARG A 252 5.68 -23.65 -10.00
C ARG A 252 5.62 -24.80 -11.02
N GLY A 253 4.65 -24.84 -11.93
CA GLY A 253 4.57 -25.84 -13.01
C GLY A 253 4.64 -25.22 -14.41
N ALA A 254 5.43 -25.78 -15.33
CA ALA A 254 5.44 -25.38 -16.75
C ALA A 254 4.09 -25.63 -17.48
N GLY A 255 3.09 -26.16 -16.78
CA GLY A 255 1.69 -26.29 -17.22
C GLY A 255 0.68 -25.96 -16.12
N GLU A 256 1.10 -25.22 -15.07
CA GLU A 256 0.23 -24.64 -14.04
C GLU A 256 0.42 -23.13 -14.15
N TYR A 257 -0.53 -22.41 -14.77
CA TYR A 257 -0.45 -20.96 -14.93
C TYR A 257 -1.28 -20.26 -13.84
N GLY A 258 -0.71 -19.17 -13.31
CA GLY A 258 -1.21 -18.44 -12.16
C GLY A 258 -0.10 -17.63 -11.52
N LEU A 259 -0.49 -16.58 -10.77
CA LEU A 259 0.46 -15.79 -9.99
C LEU A 259 0.58 -16.40 -8.60
N GLU A 260 1.79 -16.75 -8.19
CA GLU A 260 2.06 -17.22 -6.85
C GLU A 260 2.75 -16.12 -6.04
N PHE A 261 2.29 -15.94 -4.81
CA PHE A 261 2.74 -14.91 -3.89
C PHE A 261 3.29 -15.53 -2.62
N ASP A 262 4.51 -15.13 -2.26
CA ASP A 262 5.02 -15.29 -0.90
C ASP A 262 5.09 -13.92 -0.24
N THR A 263 4.64 -13.82 1.00
CA THR A 263 4.76 -12.60 1.81
C THR A 263 5.36 -12.94 3.15
N VAL A 264 6.24 -12.07 3.65
CA VAL A 264 6.73 -12.11 5.03
C VAL A 264 6.66 -10.70 5.62
N LEU A 265 5.93 -10.55 6.72
CA LEU A 265 6.12 -9.44 7.65
C LEU A 265 6.87 -9.96 8.87
N LYS A 266 7.89 -9.22 9.30
CA LYS A 266 8.83 -9.69 10.31
C LYS A 266 8.28 -9.55 11.73
N GLN A 267 8.62 -10.51 12.58
CA GLN A 267 8.40 -10.47 14.03
C GLN A 267 8.83 -9.11 14.60
N GLY A 268 8.06 -8.59 15.55
CA GLY A 268 8.30 -7.29 16.18
C GLY A 268 7.71 -6.11 15.41
N SER A 269 7.19 -6.32 14.20
CA SER A 269 6.35 -5.30 13.55
C SER A 269 5.05 -5.13 14.33
N GLN A 270 4.61 -3.89 14.50
CA GLN A 270 3.48 -3.54 15.33
C GLN A 270 2.85 -2.22 14.90
N PHE A 271 1.64 -1.96 15.35
CA PHE A 271 0.96 -0.68 15.25
C PHE A 271 -0.13 -0.59 16.31
N ASP A 272 -0.54 0.64 16.62
CA ASP A 272 -1.73 0.87 17.41
C ASP A 272 -2.92 0.99 16.46
N TYR A 273 -3.85 0.03 16.56
CA TYR A 273 -5.13 0.13 15.89
C TYR A 273 -6.05 1.02 16.71
N VAL A 274 -6.73 1.96 16.05
CA VAL A 274 -7.75 2.79 16.68
C VAL A 274 -9.01 2.77 15.84
N TYR A 275 -10.08 2.18 16.35
CA TYR A 275 -11.42 2.37 15.83
C TYR A 275 -12.03 3.63 16.44
N ILE A 276 -12.63 4.48 15.61
CA ILE A 276 -13.15 5.78 16.01
C ILE A 276 -14.64 5.80 15.69
N ALA A 277 -15.45 5.92 16.73
CA ALA A 277 -16.90 6.03 16.66
C ALA A 277 -17.31 7.50 16.77
N GLY A 278 -17.80 8.05 15.66
CA GLY A 278 -18.20 9.44 15.51
C GLY A 278 -17.54 10.10 14.29
N GLU A 279 -18.10 11.23 13.87
CA GLU A 279 -17.55 12.06 12.81
C GLU A 279 -16.28 12.78 13.29
N VAL A 280 -15.23 12.72 12.48
CA VAL A 280 -13.96 13.41 12.71
C VAL A 280 -14.01 14.76 11.99
N ASP A 281 -13.89 15.84 12.76
CA ASP A 281 -13.85 17.21 12.26
C ASP A 281 -12.61 17.95 12.77
N GLY A 282 -12.48 19.25 12.45
CA GLY A 282 -11.36 20.08 12.89
C GLY A 282 -11.26 20.29 14.40
N THR A 283 -12.21 19.77 15.20
CA THR A 283 -12.16 19.79 16.66
C THR A 283 -11.77 18.45 17.28
N TYR A 284 -11.64 17.39 16.47
CA TYR A 284 -11.14 16.09 16.94
C TYR A 284 -9.69 16.22 17.44
N PRO A 285 -9.34 15.66 18.62
CA PRO A 285 -10.16 14.89 19.56
C PRO A 285 -11.17 15.72 20.37
N ASN A 286 -12.41 15.23 20.56
CA ASN A 286 -13.49 15.95 21.24
C ASN A 286 -14.41 15.05 22.12
N PRO A 287 -15.25 15.64 23.00
CA PRO A 287 -16.16 14.90 23.89
C PRO A 287 -17.19 13.97 23.25
N ASN A 288 -17.49 14.14 21.96
CA ASN A 288 -18.55 13.44 21.24
C ASN A 288 -18.04 12.24 20.45
N VAL A 289 -16.72 12.09 20.33
CA VAL A 289 -16.05 10.99 19.61
C VAL A 289 -15.45 10.01 20.61
N PHE A 290 -15.69 8.72 20.37
CA PHE A 290 -15.17 7.62 21.19
C PHE A 290 -14.14 6.82 20.39
N GLU A 291 -13.12 6.33 21.08
CA GLU A 291 -12.05 5.53 20.50
C GLU A 291 -11.97 4.17 21.21
N MET A 292 -11.91 3.11 20.41
CA MET A 292 -11.40 1.83 20.84
C MET A 292 -9.99 1.67 20.28
N SER A 293 -8.99 1.54 21.15
CA SER A 293 -7.61 1.33 20.71
C SER A 293 -7.06 0.00 21.20
N ALA A 294 -6.08 -0.53 20.48
CA ALA A 294 -5.29 -1.67 20.91
C ALA A 294 -3.92 -1.65 20.24
N ASN A 295 -2.90 -2.11 20.95
CA ASN A 295 -1.61 -2.38 20.37
C ASN A 295 -1.63 -3.77 19.71
N ILE A 296 -1.31 -3.83 18.43
CA ILE A 296 -1.23 -5.08 17.66
C ILE A 296 0.23 -5.32 17.30
N SER A 297 0.76 -6.49 17.65
CA SER A 297 2.16 -6.85 17.40
C SER A 297 2.30 -8.29 16.89
N LEU A 298 3.31 -8.50 16.06
CA LEU A 298 3.69 -9.83 15.56
C LEU A 298 4.66 -10.50 16.53
N LEU A 299 4.23 -11.60 17.17
CA LEU A 299 5.04 -12.44 18.06
C LEU A 299 5.94 -13.40 17.28
N SER A 300 5.60 -13.70 16.03
CA SER A 300 6.44 -14.39 15.05
C SER A 300 6.30 -13.71 13.70
N ASP A 301 7.11 -14.10 12.71
CA ASP A 301 6.86 -13.67 11.34
C ASP A 301 5.42 -14.03 10.92
N PHE A 302 4.72 -13.08 10.28
CA PHE A 302 3.54 -13.37 9.48
C PHE A 302 4.05 -13.81 8.12
N SER A 303 3.81 -15.06 7.74
CA SER A 303 4.29 -15.62 6.50
C SER A 303 3.15 -16.25 5.72
N VAL A 304 3.00 -15.82 4.47
CA VAL A 304 2.22 -16.48 3.43
C VAL A 304 3.23 -17.11 2.47
N LYS A 305 3.08 -18.40 2.18
CA LYS A 305 3.93 -19.11 1.22
C LYS A 305 3.08 -19.90 0.25
N GLY A 306 3.39 -19.79 -1.03
CA GLY A 306 2.76 -20.56 -2.08
C GLY A 306 1.29 -20.20 -2.30
N MET A 307 0.86 -18.98 -1.98
CA MET A 307 -0.52 -18.55 -2.24
C MET A 307 -0.67 -18.28 -3.73
N ARG A 308 -1.48 -19.07 -4.41
CA ARG A 308 -1.77 -18.90 -5.83
C ARG A 308 -3.04 -18.08 -5.99
N MET A 309 -2.98 -17.12 -6.89
CA MET A 309 -4.13 -16.36 -7.36
C MET A 309 -4.44 -16.81 -8.77
N ASN A 310 -5.68 -17.26 -8.98
CA ASN A 310 -6.18 -17.57 -10.31
C ASN A 310 -7.57 -16.98 -10.57
N VAL A 311 -7.97 -16.91 -11.84
CA VAL A 311 -9.31 -16.48 -12.26
C VAL A 311 -9.98 -17.61 -13.01
N ASP A 312 -11.00 -18.18 -12.40
CA ASP A 312 -11.79 -19.27 -12.94
C ASP A 312 -13.05 -18.73 -13.62
N GLY A 313 -13.39 -19.23 -14.81
CA GLY A 313 -14.57 -18.78 -15.57
C GLY A 313 -15.91 -18.90 -14.82
N GLN A 314 -16.01 -19.80 -13.84
CA GLN A 314 -17.23 -20.03 -13.04
C GLN A 314 -17.12 -19.49 -11.60
N ARG A 315 -15.98 -19.70 -10.96
CA ARG A 315 -15.74 -19.34 -9.54
C ARG A 315 -15.27 -17.91 -9.37
N GLY A 316 -14.80 -17.26 -10.44
CA GLY A 316 -14.22 -15.91 -10.39
C GLY A 316 -12.79 -15.95 -9.85
N LEU A 317 -12.43 -14.96 -9.03
CA LEU A 317 -11.10 -14.89 -8.41
C LEU A 317 -10.96 -15.96 -7.32
N VAL A 318 -9.98 -16.84 -7.47
CA VAL A 318 -9.66 -17.93 -6.55
C VAL A 318 -8.30 -17.69 -5.93
N PHE A 319 -8.23 -17.89 -4.61
CA PHE A 319 -6.98 -17.98 -3.87
C PHE A 319 -6.87 -19.38 -3.29
N ASP A 320 -5.77 -20.07 -3.56
CA ASP A 320 -5.49 -21.38 -2.98
C ASP A 320 -4.01 -21.57 -2.64
N PHE A 321 -3.71 -22.69 -2.00
CA PHE A 321 -2.36 -23.14 -1.69
C PHE A 321 -2.11 -24.45 -2.41
N ASP A 322 -0.86 -24.65 -2.84
CA ASP A 322 -0.44 -25.92 -3.39
C ASP A 322 -0.65 -27.06 -2.38
N ASN A 323 -1.56 -27.97 -2.68
CA ASN A 323 -1.88 -29.11 -1.82
C ASN A 323 -0.79 -30.20 -1.82
N THR A 324 0.19 -30.10 -2.71
CA THR A 324 1.33 -31.00 -2.81
C THR A 324 2.58 -30.48 -2.08
N ASP A 325 2.64 -29.17 -1.79
CA ASP A 325 3.73 -28.56 -1.03
C ASP A 325 3.35 -28.34 0.43
N ALA A 326 3.94 -29.15 1.33
CA ALA A 326 3.72 -29.04 2.77
C ALA A 326 4.28 -27.74 3.38
N ALA A 327 5.09 -26.98 2.64
CA ALA A 327 5.58 -25.66 3.06
C ALA A 327 4.64 -24.51 2.69
N SER A 328 3.59 -24.77 1.89
CA SER A 328 2.57 -23.79 1.52
C SER A 328 1.54 -23.57 2.62
N GLY A 329 1.14 -22.32 2.80
CA GLY A 329 0.14 -21.92 3.79
C GLY A 329 0.37 -20.53 4.38
N VAL A 330 -0.41 -20.24 5.42
CA VAL A 330 -0.29 -19.02 6.22
C VAL A 330 0.10 -19.39 7.64
N SER A 331 1.13 -18.72 8.15
CA SER A 331 1.52 -18.81 9.56
C SER A 331 1.61 -17.40 10.14
N ALA A 332 0.98 -17.20 11.28
CA ALA A 332 1.02 -15.93 11.99
C ALA A 332 0.82 -16.16 13.49
N ASN A 333 1.56 -15.41 14.30
CA ASN A 333 1.30 -15.29 15.71
C ASN A 333 1.21 -13.80 16.06
N MET A 334 0.04 -13.36 16.48
CA MET A 334 -0.29 -11.97 16.68
C MET A 334 -0.84 -11.76 18.10
N LEU A 335 -0.30 -10.74 18.77
CA LEU A 335 -0.78 -10.29 20.06
C LEU A 335 -1.50 -8.95 19.91
N MET A 336 -2.74 -8.90 20.37
CA MET A 336 -3.50 -7.67 20.56
C MET A 336 -3.61 -7.40 22.07
N GLN A 337 -3.04 -6.30 22.53
CA GLN A 337 -2.99 -5.96 23.95
C GLN A 337 -3.41 -4.51 24.19
N ASP A 338 -3.58 -4.18 25.48
CA ASP A 338 -3.97 -2.85 25.93
C ASP A 338 -5.22 -2.35 25.20
N VAL A 339 -6.24 -3.21 25.08
CA VAL A 339 -7.51 -2.82 24.49
C VAL A 339 -8.18 -1.81 25.40
N THR A 340 -8.46 -0.61 24.91
CA THR A 340 -9.13 0.44 25.69
C THR A 340 -10.34 0.95 24.94
N LEU A 341 -11.35 1.44 25.68
CA LEU A 341 -12.49 2.15 25.13
C LEU A 341 -12.70 3.45 25.91
N GLN A 342 -12.50 4.59 25.27
CA GLN A 342 -12.54 5.90 25.94
C GLN A 342 -13.06 6.99 25.02
N ARG A 343 -13.48 8.11 25.62
CA ARG A 343 -13.69 9.34 24.84
C ARG A 343 -12.35 9.84 24.29
N SER A 344 -12.35 10.29 23.04
CA SER A 344 -11.15 10.73 22.33
C SER A 344 -10.38 11.83 23.07
N ASP A 345 -11.10 12.79 23.68
CA ASP A 345 -10.55 13.89 24.49
C ASP A 345 -9.93 13.46 25.83
N LYS A 346 -10.07 12.19 26.21
CA LYS A 346 -9.53 11.63 27.46
C LYS A 346 -8.38 10.64 27.24
N VAL A 347 -8.17 10.16 26.02
CA VAL A 347 -7.13 9.17 25.70
C VAL A 347 -5.73 9.66 26.14
N ALA A 348 -5.35 10.90 25.83
CA ALA A 348 -4.04 11.45 26.20
C ALA A 348 -3.92 11.85 27.69
N ALA A 349 -5.05 12.03 28.36
CA ALA A 349 -5.12 12.48 29.77
C ALA A 349 -5.26 11.31 30.76
N ALA A 350 -5.49 10.09 30.27
CA ALA A 350 -5.68 8.91 31.11
C ALA A 350 -4.32 8.42 31.65
N VAL A 351 -4.04 8.71 32.93
CA VAL A 351 -2.84 8.22 33.64
C VAL A 351 -2.86 6.70 33.82
N ASN A 352 -4.05 6.08 33.78
CA ASN A 352 -4.25 4.63 33.77
C ASN A 352 -5.48 4.31 32.92
N PRO A 353 -5.34 4.12 31.60
CA PRO A 353 -6.46 3.67 30.79
C PRO A 353 -6.93 2.30 31.30
N VAL A 354 -8.24 2.15 31.53
CA VAL A 354 -8.80 0.86 31.93
C VAL A 354 -8.73 -0.07 30.73
N SER A 355 -7.76 -0.98 30.73
CA SER A 355 -7.68 -2.05 29.75
C SER A 355 -8.89 -2.99 29.94
N ILE A 356 -9.60 -3.27 28.87
CA ILE A 356 -10.74 -4.20 28.85
C ILE A 356 -10.31 -5.62 28.48
N GLY A 357 -9.03 -5.84 28.15
CA GLY A 357 -8.48 -7.18 27.94
C GLY A 357 -7.28 -7.23 26.99
N THR A 358 -6.88 -8.47 26.71
CA THR A 358 -5.83 -8.87 25.76
C THR A 358 -6.34 -10.06 24.95
N MET A 359 -5.96 -10.15 23.68
CA MET A 359 -6.29 -11.26 22.78
C MET A 359 -5.01 -11.78 22.12
N ASP A 360 -4.75 -13.08 22.26
CA ASP A 360 -3.67 -13.80 21.56
C ASP A 360 -4.30 -14.59 20.41
N ILE A 361 -3.82 -14.35 19.18
CA ILE A 361 -4.29 -15.03 17.98
C ILE A 361 -3.11 -15.80 17.37
N GLN A 362 -3.19 -17.13 17.47
CA GLN A 362 -2.31 -18.04 16.75
C GLN A 362 -3.06 -18.61 15.54
N MET A 363 -2.58 -18.27 14.35
CA MET A 363 -3.15 -18.75 13.09
C MET A 363 -2.14 -19.63 12.36
N ASN A 364 -2.55 -20.87 12.07
CA ASN A 364 -1.84 -21.77 11.19
C ASN A 364 -2.86 -22.34 10.19
N LEU A 365 -2.86 -21.79 8.97
CA LEU A 365 -3.67 -22.28 7.87
C LEU A 365 -2.77 -23.07 6.93
N THR A 366 -2.97 -24.38 6.91
CA THR A 366 -2.28 -25.29 5.98
C THR A 366 -3.16 -25.58 4.77
N ASN A 367 -2.63 -26.31 3.79
CA ASN A 367 -3.37 -26.75 2.61
C ASN A 367 -4.65 -27.59 2.88
N ASN A 368 -4.92 -27.99 4.12
CA ASN A 368 -6.15 -28.68 4.55
C ASN A 368 -7.02 -27.83 5.50
N SER A 369 -6.70 -26.55 5.68
CA SER A 369 -7.38 -25.65 6.62
C SER A 369 -8.27 -24.66 5.88
N TYR A 370 -9.49 -24.44 6.36
CA TYR A 370 -10.33 -23.31 5.94
C TYR A 370 -10.70 -22.47 7.17
N LEU A 371 -10.67 -21.14 7.03
CA LEU A 371 -11.18 -20.21 8.03
C LEU A 371 -12.50 -19.64 7.49
N GLN A 372 -13.60 -20.00 8.14
CA GLN A 372 -14.93 -19.46 7.86
C GLN A 372 -15.29 -18.52 9.01
N VAL A 373 -15.28 -17.21 8.77
CA VAL A 373 -15.76 -16.20 9.72
C VAL A 373 -17.18 -15.85 9.31
N GLU A 374 -18.16 -16.42 10.02
CA GLU A 374 -19.57 -16.03 9.88
C GLU A 374 -19.89 -14.97 10.93
N GLY A 375 -20.25 -13.77 10.47
CA GLY A 375 -20.89 -12.77 11.30
C GLY A 375 -22.40 -13.01 11.33
N HIS A 376 -22.99 -13.04 12.52
CA HIS A 376 -24.44 -13.00 12.69
C HIS A 376 -24.92 -11.57 12.94
#